data_AF-T1DUN7-F1
#
_entry.id   AF-T1DUN7-F1
#
_cell.length_a   1.000
_cell.length_b   1.000
_cell.length_c   1.000
_cell.angle_alpha   90.00
_cell.angle_beta   90.00
_cell.angle_gamma   90.00
#
_symmetry.space_group_name_H-M   'P 1'
#
loop_
_entity.id
_entity.type
_entity.pdbx_description
1 polymer ?
#
loop_
_entity_poly.entity_id
_entity_poly.type
_entity_poly.pdbx_seq_one_letter_code
_entity_poly.pdbx_strand_id
1 'polypeptide(L)'
;MNLTQAQKQEAKELLSKLENLYNHRAGLDILKINREDTLREEIASICDIRNKQGEIQPNKVKMPLLLALIDEIFFNKTNKKEEEYALMSSYRQALSGKDVNKDTINAYVALQEEIEENNQNLKEVFKETSTLDKEILDAINLIAKERYKLWAKIWALETFNQNIQQNVF
;
A
#
# COMPACT_ATOMS: atom_id res chain seq x y z
N MET A 1 -34.47 28.16 11.87
CA MET A 1 -33.70 28.93 12.87
C MET A 1 -33.17 30.18 12.18
N ASN A 2 -33.53 31.39 12.65
CA ASN A 2 -33.06 32.63 12.04
C ASN A 2 -31.82 33.13 12.77
N LEU A 3 -30.72 33.33 12.04
CA LEU A 3 -29.50 33.91 12.60
C LEU A 3 -29.74 35.36 13.03
N THR A 4 -29.17 35.76 14.16
CA THR A 4 -29.16 37.16 14.59
C THR A 4 -28.31 38.00 13.63
N GLN A 5 -28.47 39.33 13.66
CA GLN A 5 -27.66 40.22 12.81
C GLN A 5 -26.16 40.13 13.14
N ALA A 6 -25.82 39.98 14.43
CA ALA A 6 -24.43 39.78 14.86
C ALA A 6 -23.84 38.49 14.28
N GLN A 7 -24.57 37.37 14.35
CA GLN A 7 -24.14 36.10 13.77
C GLN A 7 -23.98 36.17 12.25
N LYS A 8 -24.86 36.90 11.56
CA LYS A 8 -24.74 37.13 10.11
C LYS A 8 -23.50 37.96 9.76
N GLN A 9 -23.17 38.96 10.56
CA GLN A 9 -21.99 39.80 10.34
C GLN A 9 -20.70 39.04 10.58
N GLU A 10 -20.62 38.32 11.71
CA GLU A 10 -19.47 37.45 12.02
C GLU A 10 -19.25 36.38 10.94
N ALA A 11 -20.33 35.75 10.46
CA ALA A 11 -20.25 34.77 9.38
C ALA A 11 -19.70 35.36 8.07
N LYS A 12 -20.09 36.60 7.71
CA LYS A 12 -19.57 37.29 6.52
C LYS A 12 -18.09 37.61 6.66
N GLU A 13 -17.65 38.06 7.82
CA GLU A 13 -16.25 38.38 8.09
C GLU A 13 -15.37 37.12 8.06
N LEU A 14 -15.85 36.03 8.67
CA LEU A 14 -15.16 34.74 8.61
C LEU A 14 -15.07 34.23 7.18
N LEU A 15 -16.16 34.29 6.41
CA LEU A 15 -16.17 33.87 5.02
C LEU A 15 -15.14 34.66 4.20
N SER A 16 -15.12 35.99 4.32
CA SER A 16 -14.15 36.82 3.61
C SER A 16 -12.70 36.49 3.98
N LYS A 17 -12.42 36.24 5.28
CA LYS A 17 -11.08 35.78 5.72
C LYS A 17 -10.70 34.45 5.09
N LEU A 18 -11.63 33.49 5.07
CA LEU A 18 -11.40 32.17 4.48
C LEU A 18 -11.19 32.26 2.97
N GLU A 19 -12.01 33.04 2.26
CA GLU A 19 -11.87 33.26 0.81
C GLU A 19 -10.49 33.81 0.46
N ASN A 20 -9.99 34.79 1.23
CA ASN A 20 -8.64 35.32 1.03
C ASN A 20 -7.55 34.27 1.29
N LEU A 21 -7.68 33.47 2.35
CA LEU A 21 -6.74 32.38 2.65
C LEU A 21 -6.74 31.31 1.55
N TYR A 22 -7.91 30.92 1.06
CA TYR A 22 -8.03 29.93 -0.01
C TYR A 22 -7.53 30.46 -1.35
N ASN A 23 -7.78 31.74 -1.66
CA ASN A 23 -7.22 32.37 -2.85
C ASN A 23 -5.68 32.37 -2.82
N HIS A 24 -5.09 32.77 -1.68
CA HIS A 24 -3.66 32.71 -1.49
C HIS A 24 -3.12 31.27 -1.59
N ARG A 25 -3.81 30.32 -0.95
CA ARG A 25 -3.45 28.90 -0.99
C ARG A 25 -3.44 28.35 -2.41
N ALA A 26 -4.46 28.67 -3.22
CA ALA A 26 -4.52 28.25 -4.62
C ALA A 26 -3.29 28.76 -5.41
N GLY A 27 -2.88 30.01 -5.19
CA GLY A 27 -1.65 30.56 -5.77
C GLY A 27 -0.40 29.77 -5.37
N LEU A 28 -0.26 29.44 -4.08
CA LEU A 28 0.86 28.63 -3.57
C LEU A 28 0.88 27.22 -4.16
N ASP A 29 -0.28 26.58 -4.31
CA ASP A 29 -0.38 25.23 -4.86
C ASP A 29 0.03 25.19 -6.34
N ILE A 30 -0.37 26.18 -7.14
CA ILE A 30 0.11 26.31 -8.54
C ILE A 30 1.61 26.58 -8.60
N LEU A 31 2.14 27.47 -7.76
CA LEU A 31 3.58 27.72 -7.69
C LEU A 31 4.35 26.45 -7.33
N LYS A 32 3.85 25.67 -6.38
CA LYS A 32 4.44 24.39 -5.99
C LYS A 32 4.49 23.41 -7.16
N ILE A 33 3.40 23.24 -7.90
CA ILE A 33 3.35 22.37 -9.09
C ILE A 33 4.42 22.77 -10.10
N ASN A 34 4.47 24.07 -10.46
CA ASN A 34 5.45 24.56 -11.44
C ASN A 34 6.90 24.33 -10.98
N ARG A 35 7.18 24.51 -9.68
CA ARG A 35 8.53 24.26 -9.11
C ARG A 35 8.87 22.79 -9.08
N GLU A 36 7.90 21.91 -8.80
CA GLU A 36 8.11 20.47 -8.89
C GLU A 36 8.41 20.04 -10.33
N ASP A 37 7.74 20.62 -11.33
CA ASP A 37 8.01 20.30 -12.74
C ASP A 37 9.43 20.70 -13.15
N THR A 38 9.86 21.93 -12.82
CA THR A 38 11.25 22.35 -13.03
C THR A 38 12.23 21.42 -12.33
N LEU A 39 11.95 21.06 -11.08
CA LEU A 39 12.82 20.17 -10.31
C LEU A 39 12.90 18.76 -10.92
N ARG A 40 11.79 18.22 -11.45
CA ARG A 40 11.80 16.94 -12.18
C ARG A 40 12.69 17.02 -13.42
N GLU A 41 12.65 18.11 -14.16
CA GLU A 41 13.49 18.32 -15.33
C GLU A 41 14.98 18.36 -14.96
N GLU A 42 15.33 19.15 -13.95
CA GLU A 42 16.71 19.28 -13.47
C GLU A 42 17.26 17.94 -12.97
N ILE A 43 16.50 17.22 -12.12
CA ILE A 43 16.91 15.92 -11.60
C ILE A 43 17.02 14.88 -12.70
N ALA A 44 16.07 14.83 -13.64
CA ALA A 44 16.16 13.90 -14.76
C ALA A 44 17.39 14.17 -15.63
N SER A 45 17.75 15.44 -15.83
CA SER A 45 18.97 15.82 -16.54
C SER A 45 20.23 15.39 -15.79
N ILE A 46 20.33 15.71 -14.50
CA ILE A 46 21.51 15.43 -13.66
C ILE A 46 21.71 13.92 -13.46
N CYS A 47 20.64 13.16 -13.24
CA CYS A 47 20.68 11.72 -13.03
C CYS A 47 20.64 10.91 -14.33
N ASP A 48 20.80 11.55 -15.49
CA ASP A 48 20.79 10.94 -16.82
C ASP A 48 19.59 10.04 -17.11
N ILE A 49 18.40 10.46 -16.66
CA ILE A 49 17.16 9.72 -16.85
C ILE A 49 16.63 10.04 -18.25
N ARG A 50 17.03 9.23 -19.23
CA ARG A 50 16.72 9.40 -20.65
C ARG A 50 16.01 8.21 -21.26
N ASN A 51 15.31 8.43 -22.37
CA ASN A 51 14.81 7.35 -23.23
C ASN A 51 15.91 6.81 -24.15
N LYS A 52 15.58 5.80 -24.97
CA LYS A 52 16.53 5.18 -25.92
C LYS A 52 17.03 6.15 -27.00
N GLN A 53 16.30 7.25 -27.22
CA GLN A 53 16.62 8.30 -28.18
C GLN A 53 17.50 9.41 -27.56
N GLY A 54 17.81 9.33 -26.27
CA GLY A 54 18.63 10.32 -25.54
C GLY A 54 17.86 11.52 -25.02
N GLU A 55 16.53 11.53 -25.11
CA GLU A 55 15.68 12.61 -24.59
C GLU A 55 15.45 12.44 -23.09
N ILE A 56 15.54 13.54 -22.33
CA ILE A 56 15.33 13.55 -20.88
C ILE A 56 13.88 13.15 -20.57
N GLN A 57 13.66 12.40 -19.49
CA GLN A 57 12.36 11.88 -19.06
C GLN A 57 12.00 12.35 -17.63
N PRO A 58 11.55 13.62 -17.46
CA PRO A 58 11.19 14.19 -16.16
C PRO A 58 10.06 13.40 -15.46
N ASN A 59 9.13 12.85 -16.24
CA ASN A 59 8.03 12.03 -15.75
C ASN A 59 8.46 10.69 -15.11
N LYS A 60 9.72 10.27 -15.29
CA LYS A 60 10.28 9.07 -14.63
C LYS A 60 10.90 9.39 -13.27
N VAL A 61 11.10 10.67 -12.93
CA VAL A 61 11.55 11.09 -11.61
C VAL A 61 10.49 10.76 -10.56
N LYS A 62 10.90 10.01 -9.53
CA LYS A 62 10.03 9.61 -8.43
C LYS A 62 9.99 10.68 -7.36
N MET A 63 9.12 11.67 -7.55
CA MET A 63 8.97 12.78 -6.59
C MET A 63 8.77 12.37 -5.13
N PRO A 64 8.04 11.29 -4.78
CA PRO A 64 7.97 10.87 -3.39
C PRO A 64 9.32 10.50 -2.75
N LEU A 65 10.29 10.02 -3.55
CA LEU A 65 11.65 9.75 -3.06
C LEU A 65 12.42 11.06 -2.90
N LEU A 66 12.31 11.95 -3.89
CA LEU A 66 12.98 13.25 -3.88
C LEU A 66 12.49 14.13 -2.73
N LEU A 67 11.18 14.16 -2.48
CA LEU A 67 10.61 14.92 -1.36
C LEU A 67 11.05 14.36 -0.01
N ALA A 68 11.21 13.03 0.13
CA ALA A 68 11.76 12.44 1.35
C ALA A 68 13.21 12.88 1.59
N LEU A 69 14.03 12.92 0.53
CA LEU A 69 15.40 13.43 0.61
C LEU A 69 15.44 14.94 0.90
N ILE A 70 14.53 15.73 0.33
CA ILE A 70 14.43 17.16 0.64
C ILE A 70 14.07 17.37 2.12
N ASP A 71 13.09 16.62 2.61
CA ASP A 71 12.69 16.61 4.02
C ASP A 71 13.84 16.23 4.95
N GLU A 72 14.66 15.26 4.57
CA GLU A 72 15.86 14.87 5.31
C GLU A 72 16.93 15.95 5.30
N ILE A 73 17.37 16.37 4.10
CA ILE A 73 18.53 17.23 3.90
C ILE A 73 18.27 18.66 4.38
N PHE A 74 17.07 19.19 4.12
CA PHE A 74 16.77 20.61 4.36
C PHE A 74 15.88 20.85 5.57
N PHE A 75 15.13 19.85 6.02
CA PHE A 75 14.21 19.98 7.15
C PHE A 75 14.55 19.06 8.33
N ASN A 76 15.66 18.31 8.27
CA ASN A 76 16.12 17.38 9.32
C ASN A 76 15.04 16.38 9.75
N LYS A 77 14.20 15.94 8.81
CA LYS A 77 13.19 14.92 9.08
C LYS A 77 13.75 13.52 8.81
N THR A 78 13.26 12.54 9.56
CA THR A 78 13.62 11.14 9.34
C THR A 78 13.14 10.64 7.99
N ASN A 79 14.05 10.06 7.20
CA ASN A 79 13.73 9.41 5.93
C ASN A 79 13.32 7.95 6.14
N LYS A 80 12.02 7.75 6.41
CA LYS A 80 11.45 6.40 6.63
C LYS A 80 11.68 5.43 5.47
N LYS A 81 11.82 5.94 4.24
CA LYS A 81 12.05 5.09 3.06
C LYS A 81 13.46 4.50 3.06
N GLU A 82 14.44 5.27 3.52
CA GLU A 82 15.81 4.78 3.70
C GLU A 82 15.87 3.75 4.84
N GLU A 83 15.19 4.01 5.96
CA GLU A 83 15.10 3.04 7.07
C GLU A 83 14.47 1.70 6.62
N GLU A 84 13.36 1.76 5.88
CA GLU A 84 12.71 0.58 5.31
C GLU A 84 13.64 -0.17 4.33
N TYR A 85 14.38 0.54 3.48
CA TYR A 85 15.33 -0.06 2.56
C TYR A 85 16.51 -0.72 3.29
N ALA A 86 17.09 -0.05 4.29
CA ALA A 86 18.16 -0.59 5.11
C ALA A 86 17.71 -1.86 5.87
N LEU A 87 16.48 -1.85 6.40
CA LEU A 87 15.88 -3.02 7.04
C LEU A 87 15.66 -4.16 6.03
N MET A 88 15.14 -3.85 4.84
CA MET A 88 14.96 -4.83 3.77
C MET A 88 16.29 -5.44 3.32
N SER A 89 17.34 -4.64 3.23
CA SER A 89 18.70 -5.11 2.91
C SER A 89 19.20 -6.09 3.99
N SER A 90 18.97 -5.76 5.26
CA SER A 90 19.31 -6.65 6.39
C SER A 90 18.55 -7.98 6.31
N TYR A 91 17.25 -7.95 6.02
CA TYR A 91 16.46 -9.16 5.82
C TYR A 91 16.93 -9.97 4.61
N ARG A 92 17.28 -9.32 3.50
CA ARG A 92 17.83 -9.99 2.31
C ARG A 92 19.13 -10.73 2.65
N GLN A 93 20.01 -10.11 3.44
CA GLN A 93 21.25 -10.75 3.88
C GLN A 93 20.96 -11.97 4.75
N ALA A 94 20.07 -11.85 5.73
CA ALA A 94 19.68 -12.98 6.59
C ALA A 94 19.08 -14.15 5.79
N LEU A 95 18.22 -13.87 4.81
CA LEU A 95 17.61 -14.89 3.95
C LEU A 95 18.58 -15.52 2.95
N SER A 96 19.53 -14.75 2.42
CA SER A 96 20.53 -15.24 1.46
C SER A 96 21.70 -15.96 2.14
N GLY A 97 21.90 -15.67 3.43
CA GLY A 97 22.96 -16.24 4.25
C GLY A 97 22.68 -17.68 4.70
N LYS A 98 23.34 -18.07 5.80
CA LYS A 98 23.07 -19.33 6.51
C LYS A 98 22.39 -19.12 7.86
N ASP A 99 22.06 -17.86 8.18
CA ASP A 99 21.58 -17.47 9.51
C ASP A 99 20.11 -17.86 9.74
N VAL A 100 19.32 -17.93 8.65
CA VAL A 100 17.94 -18.45 8.68
C VAL A 100 17.92 -19.90 8.21
N ASN A 101 17.16 -20.74 8.92
CA ASN A 101 16.96 -22.14 8.55
C ASN A 101 16.31 -22.23 7.16
N LYS A 102 17.03 -22.80 6.19
CA LYS A 102 16.56 -22.98 4.81
C LYS A 102 15.34 -23.88 4.72
N ASP A 103 15.19 -24.86 5.60
CA ASP A 103 14.01 -25.73 5.60
C ASP A 103 12.75 -24.96 5.96
N THR A 104 12.85 -23.99 6.88
CA THR A 104 11.75 -23.08 7.21
C THR A 104 11.36 -22.21 6.02
N ILE A 105 12.35 -21.67 5.30
CA ILE A 105 12.10 -20.86 4.10
C ILE A 105 11.44 -21.72 3.01
N ASN A 106 11.99 -22.90 2.74
CA ASN A 106 11.48 -23.80 1.71
C ASN A 106 10.07 -24.28 2.04
N ALA A 107 9.79 -24.64 3.30
CA ALA A 107 8.45 -25.03 3.75
C ALA A 107 7.44 -23.88 3.56
N TYR A 108 7.85 -22.64 3.85
CA TYR A 108 7.00 -21.47 3.61
C TYR A 108 6.73 -21.25 2.11
N VAL A 109 7.75 -21.36 1.27
CA VAL A 109 7.59 -21.22 -0.20
C VAL A 109 6.68 -22.31 -0.77
N ALA A 110 6.90 -23.57 -0.38
CA ALA A 110 6.05 -24.69 -0.81
C ALA A 110 4.59 -24.48 -0.39
N LEU A 111 4.33 -24.00 0.82
CA LEU A 111 2.98 -23.67 1.28
C LEU A 111 2.32 -22.58 0.42
N GLN A 112 3.08 -21.57 -0.03
CA GLN A 112 2.56 -20.53 -0.94
C GLN A 112 2.17 -21.13 -2.29
N GLU A 113 2.98 -22.04 -2.83
CA GLU A 113 2.70 -22.74 -4.08
C GLU A 113 1.45 -23.61 -3.96
N GLU A 114 1.30 -24.38 -2.88
CA GLU A 114 0.11 -25.19 -2.61
C GLU A 114 -1.16 -24.33 -2.48
N ILE A 115 -1.08 -23.17 -1.81
CA ILE A 115 -2.21 -22.24 -1.70
C ILE A 115 -2.61 -21.71 -3.08
N GLU A 116 -1.65 -21.35 -3.92
CA GLU A 116 -1.93 -20.85 -5.27
C GLU A 116 -2.53 -21.94 -6.17
N GLU A 117 -2.00 -23.15 -6.13
CA GLU A 117 -2.56 -24.32 -6.82
C GLU A 117 -4.01 -24.58 -6.37
N ASN A 118 -4.25 -24.59 -5.06
CA ASN A 118 -5.60 -24.77 -4.52
C ASN A 118 -6.56 -23.64 -4.96
N ASN A 119 -6.09 -22.38 -5.01
CA ASN A 119 -6.90 -21.26 -5.53
C ASN A 119 -7.28 -21.43 -7.00
N GLN A 120 -6.40 -22.05 -7.80
CA GLN A 120 -6.68 -22.37 -9.20
C GLN A 120 -7.69 -23.52 -9.30
N ASN A 121 -7.48 -24.61 -8.55
CA ASN A 121 -8.40 -25.74 -8.48
C ASN A 121 -9.81 -25.31 -8.06
N LEU A 122 -9.93 -24.41 -7.08
CA LEU A 122 -11.21 -23.83 -6.65
C LEU A 122 -11.93 -23.05 -7.76
N LYS A 123 -11.21 -22.47 -8.72
CA LYS A 123 -11.81 -21.79 -9.88
C LYS A 123 -12.19 -22.79 -10.96
N GLU A 124 -11.41 -23.84 -11.13
CA GLU A 124 -11.61 -24.86 -12.17
C GLU A 124 -12.79 -25.77 -11.88
N VAL A 125 -13.04 -26.13 -10.62
CA VAL A 125 -14.16 -27.00 -10.23
C VAL A 125 -15.52 -26.48 -10.69
N PHE A 126 -15.72 -25.15 -10.73
CA PHE A 126 -16.96 -24.57 -11.23
C PHE A 126 -17.09 -24.70 -12.76
N LYS A 127 -15.98 -24.72 -13.51
CA LYS A 127 -15.97 -24.90 -14.97
C LYS A 127 -16.28 -26.32 -15.40
N GLU A 128 -16.05 -27.29 -14.52
CA GLU A 128 -16.40 -28.71 -14.75
C GLU A 128 -17.92 -28.96 -14.67
N THR A 129 -18.69 -27.99 -14.14
CA THR A 129 -20.15 -28.09 -14.08
C THR A 129 -20.77 -27.67 -15.40
N SER A 130 -21.64 -28.51 -15.97
CA SER A 130 -22.28 -28.27 -17.27
C SER A 130 -23.80 -28.16 -17.20
N THR A 131 -24.40 -28.50 -16.05
CA THR A 131 -25.85 -28.65 -15.89
C THR A 131 -26.47 -27.69 -14.87
N LEU A 132 -25.64 -27.00 -14.07
CA LEU A 132 -26.11 -26.08 -13.05
C LEU A 132 -26.17 -24.66 -13.61
N ASP A 133 -27.26 -23.97 -13.33
CA ASP A 133 -27.38 -22.57 -13.67
C ASP A 133 -26.52 -21.68 -12.76
N LYS A 134 -26.39 -20.42 -13.17
CA LYS A 134 -25.55 -19.45 -12.47
C LYS A 134 -26.03 -19.17 -11.04
N GLU A 135 -27.34 -19.12 -10.81
CA GLU A 135 -27.89 -18.80 -9.48
C GLU A 135 -27.56 -19.91 -8.47
N ILE A 136 -27.64 -21.17 -8.90
CA ILE A 136 -27.26 -22.33 -8.09
C ILE A 136 -25.73 -22.33 -7.82
N LEU A 137 -24.91 -22.06 -8.84
CA LEU A 137 -23.45 -22.00 -8.67
C LEU A 137 -23.04 -20.88 -7.70
N ASP A 138 -23.67 -19.71 -7.79
CA ASP A 138 -23.43 -18.58 -6.89
C ASP A 138 -23.85 -18.92 -5.44
N ALA A 139 -24.99 -19.60 -5.25
CA ALA A 139 -25.44 -20.06 -3.94
C ALA A 139 -24.47 -21.10 -3.32
N ILE A 140 -23.98 -22.06 -4.12
CA ILE A 140 -22.98 -23.05 -3.68
C ILE A 140 -21.68 -22.34 -3.27
N ASN A 141 -21.21 -21.39 -4.06
CA ASN A 141 -20.01 -20.61 -3.76
C ASN A 141 -20.15 -19.82 -2.45
N LEU A 142 -21.32 -19.22 -2.20
CA LEU A 142 -21.61 -18.51 -0.96
C LEU A 142 -21.53 -19.45 0.26
N ILE A 143 -22.17 -20.62 0.18
CA ILE A 143 -22.14 -21.63 1.25
C ILE A 143 -20.70 -22.12 1.50
N ALA A 144 -19.94 -22.40 0.43
CA ALA A 144 -18.56 -22.83 0.54
C ALA A 144 -17.67 -21.78 1.22
N LYS A 145 -17.83 -20.49 0.90
CA LYS A 145 -17.11 -19.39 1.53
C LYS A 145 -17.46 -19.22 3.00
N GLU A 146 -18.73 -19.36 3.37
CA GLU A 146 -19.14 -19.33 4.79
C GLU A 146 -18.56 -20.51 5.58
N ARG A 147 -18.53 -21.71 4.99
CA ARG A 147 -17.87 -22.88 5.59
C ARG A 147 -16.37 -22.67 5.76
N TYR A 148 -15.70 -22.13 4.76
CA TYR A 148 -14.27 -21.78 4.86
C TYR A 148 -14.00 -20.84 6.04
N LYS A 149 -14.81 -19.79 6.22
CA LYS A 149 -14.68 -18.87 7.38
C LYS A 149 -14.84 -19.59 8.71
N LEU A 150 -15.78 -20.53 8.80
CA LEU A 150 -15.99 -21.32 10.01
C LEU A 150 -14.79 -22.23 10.30
N TRP A 151 -14.29 -22.95 9.29
CA TRP A 151 -13.11 -23.80 9.43
C TRP A 151 -11.87 -22.99 9.83
N ALA A 152 -11.63 -21.84 9.21
CA ALA A 152 -10.53 -20.96 9.59
C ALA A 152 -10.57 -20.57 11.08
N LYS A 153 -11.76 -20.30 11.63
CA LYS A 153 -11.92 -20.01 13.06
C LYS A 153 -11.63 -21.24 13.94
N ILE A 154 -12.14 -22.41 13.56
CA ILE A 154 -11.91 -23.66 14.29
C ILE A 154 -10.41 -23.97 14.35
N TRP A 155 -9.74 -23.95 13.20
CA TRP A 155 -8.31 -24.24 13.09
C TRP A 155 -7.44 -23.23 13.84
N ALA A 156 -7.83 -21.95 13.88
CA ALA A 156 -7.15 -20.94 14.68
C ALA A 156 -7.24 -21.24 16.19
N LEU A 157 -8.42 -21.68 16.66
CA LEU A 157 -8.62 -22.06 18.06
C LEU A 157 -7.86 -23.33 18.44
N GLU A 158 -7.86 -24.34 17.56
CA GLU A 158 -7.14 -25.59 17.77
C GLU A 158 -5.62 -25.35 17.83
N THR A 159 -5.08 -24.58 16.89
CA THR A 159 -3.66 -24.20 16.87
C THR A 159 -3.27 -23.41 18.13
N PHE A 160 -4.12 -22.46 18.58
CA PHE A 160 -3.89 -21.71 19.80
C PHE A 160 -3.84 -22.61 21.05
N ASN A 161 -4.78 -23.56 21.17
CA ASN A 161 -4.82 -24.49 22.29
C ASN A 161 -3.61 -25.43 22.32
N GLN A 162 -3.17 -25.93 21.16
CA GLN A 162 -1.98 -26.76 21.04
C GLN A 162 -0.71 -26.00 21.48
N ASN A 163 -0.58 -24.73 21.08
CA ASN A 163 0.55 -23.88 21.46
C ASN A 163 0.56 -23.56 22.97
N ILE A 164 -0.60 -23.43 23.62
CA ILE A 164 -0.66 -23.29 25.09
C ILE A 164 -0.18 -24.58 25.77
N GLN A 165 -0.63 -25.76 25.31
CA GLN A 165 -0.25 -27.03 25.91
C GLN A 165 1.25 -27.34 25.78
N GLN A 166 1.90 -26.88 24.72
CA GLN A 166 3.35 -27.05 24.50
C GLN A 166 4.22 -26.06 25.31
N ASN A 167 3.67 -24.95 25.80
CA ASN A 167 4.41 -23.92 26.55
C ASN A 167 4.23 -24.00 28.10
N VAL A 168 3.55 -25.04 28.60
CA VAL A 168 3.29 -25.26 30.05
C VAL A 168 4.23 -26.32 30.66
N PHE A 169 5.31 -26.69 29.97
CA PHE A 169 6.37 -27.56 30.50
C PHE A 169 7.77 -26.97 30.27
#